data_AF-A0A955A2G7-F1
#
_entry.id   AF-A0A955A2G7-F1
#
_cell.length_a   1.000
_cell.length_b   1.000
_cell.length_c   1.000
_cell.angle_alpha   90.00
_cell.angle_beta   90.00
_cell.angle_gamma   90.00
#
_symmetry.space_group_name_H-M   'P 1'
#
loop_
_entity.id
_entity.type
_entity.pdbx_description
1 polymer ?
#
loop_
_entity_poly.entity_id
_entity_poly.type
_entity_poly.pdbx_seq_one_letter_code
_entity_poly.pdbx_strand_id
1 'polypeptide(L)'
;MRSTPAHTLVDTHTGGVVLTDTVTHQPFLFPAGDAQRQRALVRPLTLADTLRPERAHHVAIVQKPYLDLILSGEKTIEARLSKCRLPPFGCVRVSDIVALKQSSGPFRAVVRVGHIETFELNSSEDVQRLRDGHNSKICGTDAFWASKRSAKYATLMWIDRVVPTDHGPELVRTRGSRQAWFVLKNPLKNTPSSPIARIGDANAPDETPRKRGLIRARRA
;
A
#
# COMPACT_ATOMS: atom_id res chain seq x y z
N MET A 1 -52.45 -13.74 19.22
CA MET A 1 -53.89 -13.40 19.36
C MET A 1 -54.01 -12.58 20.63
N ARG A 2 -54.42 -11.30 20.67
CA ARG A 2 -55.40 -10.58 19.87
C ARG A 2 -54.94 -9.10 19.64
N SER A 3 -55.16 -8.63 18.42
CA SER A 3 -55.41 -7.21 18.04
C SER A 3 -56.80 -6.84 18.60
N THR A 4 -57.22 -5.63 18.97
CA THR A 4 -57.25 -4.26 18.37
C THR A 4 -58.02 -3.37 19.41
N PRO A 5 -58.48 -2.11 19.19
CA PRO A 5 -58.02 -0.96 18.39
C PRO A 5 -58.05 0.42 19.12
N ALA A 6 -57.51 1.43 18.42
CA ALA A 6 -57.91 2.85 18.25
C ALA A 6 -58.26 3.74 19.46
N HIS A 7 -57.81 5.01 19.42
CA HIS A 7 -58.67 6.14 19.05
C HIS A 7 -57.82 7.40 18.79
N THR A 8 -57.91 7.91 17.57
CA THR A 8 -57.56 9.30 17.22
C THR A 8 -58.67 10.18 17.74
N LEU A 9 -58.33 11.15 18.60
CA LEU A 9 -59.17 12.31 18.87
C LEU A 9 -58.33 13.55 18.60
N VAL A 10 -58.80 14.32 17.62
CA VAL A 10 -58.39 15.68 17.35
C VAL A 10 -59.06 16.54 18.42
N ASP A 11 -58.30 17.38 19.12
CA ASP A 11 -58.90 18.52 19.79
C ASP A 11 -58.20 19.81 19.35
N THR A 12 -59.06 20.71 18.93
CA THR A 12 -58.82 22.04 18.42
C THR A 12 -59.04 23.02 19.56
N HIS A 13 -58.17 24.03 19.63
CA HIS A 13 -58.26 25.23 20.45
C HIS A 13 -57.37 25.29 21.70
N THR A 14 -56.55 26.35 21.65
CA THR A 14 -55.98 27.10 22.77
C THR A 14 -54.60 26.64 23.23
N GLY A 15 -53.61 27.39 22.77
CA GLY A 15 -52.20 27.15 23.00
C GLY A 15 -51.76 27.33 24.45
N GLY A 16 -50.73 26.54 24.78
CA GLY A 16 -49.64 26.94 25.66
C GLY A 16 -49.85 26.65 27.14
N VAL A 17 -49.12 25.66 27.66
CA VAL A 17 -48.68 25.63 29.06
C VAL A 17 -47.23 25.16 29.13
N VAL A 18 -46.45 25.95 29.84
CA VAL A 18 -45.04 25.81 30.25
C VAL A 18 -44.95 25.00 31.53
N LEU A 19 -43.99 24.07 31.66
CA LEU A 19 -43.32 23.69 32.92
C LEU A 19 -41.93 23.10 32.55
N THR A 20 -40.85 23.89 32.63
CA THR A 20 -39.86 23.95 33.73
C THR A 20 -39.17 22.62 34.04
N ASP A 21 -37.88 22.52 33.74
CA ASP A 21 -36.91 22.40 34.83
C ASP A 21 -35.50 22.85 34.42
N THR A 22 -34.87 23.55 35.36
CA THR A 22 -33.63 24.32 35.22
C THR A 22 -32.39 23.45 35.32
N VAL A 23 -31.58 23.39 34.27
CA VAL A 23 -30.14 23.07 34.39
C VAL A 23 -29.35 24.26 33.88
N THR A 24 -28.67 24.91 34.81
CA THR A 24 -27.73 26.01 34.59
C THR A 24 -26.59 25.56 33.66
N HIS A 25 -26.73 25.79 32.36
CA HIS A 25 -25.61 25.77 31.43
C HIS A 25 -25.12 27.21 31.22
N GLN A 26 -24.15 27.61 32.05
CA GLN A 26 -23.23 28.68 31.69
C GLN A 26 -22.52 28.25 30.39
N PRO A 27 -22.61 29.00 29.28
CA PRO A 27 -21.79 28.71 28.12
C PRO A 27 -20.34 29.03 28.49
N PHE A 28 -19.47 28.01 28.41
CA PHE A 28 -18.03 28.20 28.40
C PHE A 28 -17.70 29.09 27.19
N LEU A 29 -17.45 30.39 27.43
CA LEU A 29 -16.81 31.26 26.46
C LEU A 29 -15.36 30.80 26.33
N PHE A 30 -15.07 30.04 25.29
CA PHE A 30 -13.70 29.88 24.83
C PHE A 30 -13.20 31.24 24.31
N PRO A 31 -12.05 31.75 24.78
CA PRO A 31 -11.48 32.96 24.23
C PRO A 31 -11.23 32.75 22.73
N ALA A 32 -11.70 33.71 21.93
CA ALA A 32 -11.57 33.75 20.48
C ALA A 32 -10.11 33.99 20.05
N GLY A 33 -9.25 32.99 20.28
CA GLY A 33 -7.82 33.08 20.01
C GLY A 33 -7.13 31.76 19.66
N ASP A 34 -7.71 30.60 19.98
CA ASP A 34 -7.00 29.31 19.85
C ASP A 34 -7.64 28.29 18.90
N ALA A 35 -8.71 28.64 18.18
CA ALA A 35 -9.31 27.75 17.18
C ALA A 35 -8.51 27.69 15.86
N GLN A 36 -7.51 28.57 15.67
CA GLN A 36 -6.82 28.76 14.40
C GLN A 36 -5.47 28.03 14.29
N ARG A 37 -5.03 27.31 15.34
CA ARG A 37 -3.74 26.60 15.34
C ARG A 37 -3.80 25.08 15.17
N GLN A 38 -4.99 24.47 15.07
CA GLN A 38 -5.14 23.00 14.95
C GLN A 38 -6.07 22.53 13.81
N ARG A 39 -6.12 23.28 12.71
CA ARG A 39 -6.61 22.77 11.42
C ARG A 39 -5.53 22.93 10.37
N ALA A 40 -4.43 22.18 10.55
CA ALA A 40 -3.63 21.81 9.39
C ALA A 40 -4.59 21.07 8.44
N LEU A 41 -4.82 21.60 7.25
CA LEU A 41 -5.64 20.96 6.22
C LEU A 41 -5.09 19.54 5.98
N VAL A 42 -5.74 18.53 6.55
CA VAL A 42 -5.54 17.15 6.11
C VAL A 42 -6.21 17.09 4.74
N ARG A 43 -5.44 17.35 3.68
CA ARG A 43 -5.90 17.07 2.32
C ARG A 43 -6.36 15.60 2.30
N PRO A 44 -7.57 15.30 1.78
CA PRO A 44 -7.97 13.92 1.57
C PRO A 44 -6.89 13.22 0.75
N LEU A 45 -6.35 12.09 1.24
CA LEU A 45 -5.37 11.31 0.49
C LEU A 45 -5.99 10.96 -0.87
N THR A 46 -5.32 11.35 -1.95
CA THR A 46 -5.73 10.91 -3.29
C THR A 46 -5.54 9.40 -3.43
N LEU A 47 -6.17 8.78 -4.43
CA LEU A 47 -5.92 7.36 -4.71
C LEU A 47 -4.42 7.09 -4.98
N ALA A 48 -3.72 8.04 -5.62
CA ALA A 48 -2.26 7.97 -5.80
C ALA A 48 -1.50 8.05 -4.47
N ASP A 49 -1.98 8.85 -3.51
CA ASP A 49 -1.39 8.93 -2.16
C ASP A 49 -1.53 7.64 -1.35
N THR A 50 -2.44 6.74 -1.74
CA THR A 50 -2.58 5.42 -1.12
C THR A 50 -1.61 4.37 -1.67
N LEU A 51 -1.06 4.58 -2.87
CA LEU A 51 -0.11 3.68 -3.55
C LEU A 51 1.33 4.04 -3.23
N ARG A 52 1.62 4.04 -1.94
CA ARG A 52 2.95 4.29 -1.41
C ARG A 52 3.68 2.98 -1.13
N PRO A 53 4.97 2.84 -1.46
CA PRO A 53 5.70 1.60 -1.22
C PRO A 53 5.73 1.19 0.26
N GLU A 54 5.72 2.16 1.18
CA GLU A 54 5.65 1.94 2.63
C GLU A 54 4.30 1.37 3.07
N ARG A 55 3.27 1.42 2.22
CA ARG A 55 1.95 0.82 2.49
C ARG A 55 1.79 -0.53 1.81
N ALA A 56 2.85 -1.07 1.22
CA ALA A 56 2.81 -2.38 0.59
C ALA A 56 2.47 -3.46 1.63
N HIS A 57 1.52 -4.31 1.26
CA HIS A 57 1.15 -5.53 1.98
C HIS A 57 2.04 -6.69 1.51
N HIS A 58 2.51 -6.63 0.27
CA HIS A 58 3.31 -7.67 -0.35
C HIS A 58 4.49 -7.11 -1.16
N VAL A 59 5.52 -7.93 -1.33
CA VAL A 59 6.57 -7.72 -2.35
C VAL A 59 6.55 -8.87 -3.33
N ALA A 60 6.47 -8.55 -4.61
CA ALA A 60 6.60 -9.51 -5.70
C ALA A 60 7.94 -9.30 -6.42
N ILE A 61 8.74 -10.35 -6.52
CA ILE A 61 9.93 -10.35 -7.40
C ILE A 61 9.48 -10.71 -8.80
N VAL A 62 9.74 -9.83 -9.77
CA VAL A 62 9.27 -9.94 -11.15
C VAL A 62 10.44 -9.76 -12.11
N GLN A 63 10.47 -10.52 -13.22
CA GLN A 63 11.49 -10.35 -14.25
C GLN A 63 11.26 -9.04 -15.01
N LYS A 64 12.35 -8.41 -15.47
CA LYS A 64 12.30 -7.11 -16.14
C LYS A 64 11.30 -7.03 -17.30
N PRO A 65 11.22 -8.00 -18.24
CA PRO A 65 10.28 -7.91 -19.35
C PRO A 65 8.81 -7.76 -18.90
N TYR A 66 8.39 -8.51 -17.88
CA TYR A 66 7.03 -8.40 -17.35
C TYR A 66 6.79 -7.09 -16.60
N LEU A 67 7.81 -6.50 -15.97
CA LEU A 67 7.68 -5.18 -15.34
C LEU A 67 7.45 -4.09 -16.37
N ASP A 68 8.18 -4.15 -17.48
CA ASP A 68 8.02 -3.18 -18.57
C ASP A 68 6.59 -3.30 -19.18
N LEU A 69 6.05 -4.51 -19.31
CA LEU A 69 4.65 -4.75 -19.73
C LEU A 69 3.60 -4.28 -18.72
N ILE A 70 3.86 -4.40 -17.42
CA ILE A 70 2.95 -3.88 -16.38
C ILE A 70 2.94 -2.35 -16.43
N LEU A 71 4.11 -1.72 -16.57
CA LEU A 71 4.26 -0.28 -16.63
C LEU A 71 3.64 0.33 -17.89
N SER A 72 3.67 -0.38 -19.03
CA SER A 72 2.98 0.03 -20.25
C SER A 72 1.47 -0.19 -20.21
N GLY A 73 0.98 -1.00 -19.25
CA GLY A 73 -0.43 -1.39 -19.14
C GLY A 73 -0.84 -2.55 -20.05
N GLU A 74 0.09 -3.15 -20.79
CA GLU A 74 -0.19 -4.33 -21.62
C GLU A 74 -0.46 -5.57 -20.76
N LYS A 75 0.36 -5.78 -19.73
CA LYS A 75 0.15 -6.84 -18.74
C LYS A 75 -0.72 -6.33 -17.59
N THR A 76 -1.96 -6.81 -17.54
CA THR A 76 -2.98 -6.40 -16.56
C THR A 76 -3.28 -7.47 -15.51
N ILE A 77 -2.74 -8.68 -15.66
CA ILE A 77 -2.85 -9.74 -14.63
C ILE A 77 -1.45 -10.18 -14.20
N GLU A 78 -1.15 -10.12 -12.90
CA GLU A 78 -0.02 -10.85 -12.33
C GLU A 78 -0.47 -12.27 -11.96
N ALA A 79 0.21 -13.27 -12.51
CA ALA A 79 -0.15 -14.69 -12.36
C ALA A 79 0.94 -15.43 -11.58
N ARG A 80 0.53 -16.16 -10.54
CA ARG A 80 1.42 -17.01 -9.73
C ARG A 80 0.90 -18.43 -9.69
N LEU A 81 1.63 -19.33 -10.33
CA LEU A 81 1.35 -20.76 -10.37
C LEU A 81 2.46 -21.53 -9.63
N SER A 82 2.06 -22.44 -8.73
CA SER A 82 2.96 -23.19 -7.87
C SER A 82 2.49 -24.64 -7.65
N LYS A 83 3.43 -25.52 -7.30
CA LYS A 83 3.14 -26.91 -6.87
C LYS A 83 2.69 -26.99 -5.42
N CYS A 84 3.10 -26.02 -4.61
CA CYS A 84 2.84 -25.95 -3.18
C CYS A 84 1.91 -24.77 -2.88
N ARG A 85 1.09 -24.91 -1.84
CA ARG A 85 0.21 -23.85 -1.34
C ARG A 85 1.04 -22.79 -0.61
N LEU A 86 1.54 -21.80 -1.35
CA LEU A 86 2.43 -20.75 -0.88
C LEU A 86 1.90 -19.38 -1.30
N PRO A 87 2.29 -18.27 -0.61
CA PRO A 87 1.96 -16.93 -1.05
C PRO A 87 2.27 -16.71 -2.54
N PRO A 88 1.37 -16.05 -3.29
CA PRO A 88 0.19 -15.29 -2.82
C PRO A 88 -1.07 -16.11 -2.52
N PHE A 89 -1.09 -17.43 -2.74
CA PHE A 89 -2.31 -18.24 -2.63
C PHE A 89 -2.94 -18.17 -1.23
N GLY A 90 -4.16 -17.65 -1.15
CA GLY A 90 -4.89 -17.46 0.11
C GLY A 90 -4.36 -16.32 1.01
N CYS A 91 -3.37 -15.55 0.55
CA CYS A 91 -2.77 -14.45 1.33
C CYS A 91 -3.10 -13.06 0.77
N VAL A 92 -3.18 -12.92 -0.56
CA VAL A 92 -3.50 -11.65 -1.21
C VAL A 92 -5.01 -11.38 -1.17
N ARG A 93 -5.39 -10.11 -0.99
CA ARG A 93 -6.78 -9.62 -0.93
C ARG A 93 -7.00 -8.48 -1.91
N VAL A 94 -8.27 -8.26 -2.27
CA VAL A 94 -8.65 -7.11 -3.09
C VAL A 94 -8.29 -5.84 -2.33
N SER A 95 -7.80 -4.84 -3.05
CA SER A 95 -7.21 -3.59 -2.55
C SER A 95 -5.85 -3.73 -1.85
N ASP A 96 -5.26 -4.94 -1.77
CA ASP A 96 -3.88 -5.06 -1.32
C ASP A 96 -2.93 -4.29 -2.25
N ILE A 97 -1.90 -3.72 -1.62
CA ILE A 97 -0.82 -3.01 -2.30
C ILE A 97 0.38 -3.94 -2.44
N VAL A 98 0.89 -4.07 -3.66
CA VAL A 98 2.04 -4.93 -3.97
C VAL A 98 3.17 -4.06 -4.52
N ALA A 99 4.31 -4.07 -3.83
CA ALA A 99 5.53 -3.47 -4.36
C ALA A 99 6.21 -4.47 -5.32
N LEU A 100 6.44 -4.05 -6.55
CA LEU A 100 7.06 -4.86 -7.60
C LEU A 100 8.55 -4.59 -7.65
N LYS A 101 9.33 -5.61 -7.32
CA LYS A 101 10.79 -5.55 -7.32
C LYS A 101 11.34 -6.32 -8.52
N GLN A 102 12.24 -5.69 -9.27
CA GLN A 102 12.94 -6.37 -10.35
C GLN A 102 13.84 -7.47 -9.79
N SER A 103 13.85 -8.63 -10.44
CA SER A 103 14.83 -9.68 -10.17
C SER A 103 16.25 -9.11 -10.25
N SER A 104 16.99 -9.24 -9.15
CA SER A 104 18.35 -8.69 -8.98
C SER A 104 18.47 -7.17 -9.26
N GLY A 105 17.37 -6.41 -9.23
CA GLY A 105 17.35 -4.98 -9.52
C GLY A 105 16.52 -4.18 -8.51
N PRO A 106 16.25 -2.88 -8.76
CA PRO A 106 15.51 -2.03 -7.84
C PRO A 106 14.02 -2.39 -7.79
N PHE A 107 13.27 -1.69 -6.94
CA PHE A 107 11.83 -1.59 -7.14
C PHE A 107 11.54 -0.86 -8.45
N ARG A 108 10.39 -1.15 -9.06
CA ARG A 108 10.01 -0.56 -10.35
C ARG A 108 8.59 -0.02 -10.36
N ALA A 109 7.72 -0.55 -9.52
CA ALA A 109 6.34 -0.08 -9.40
C ALA A 109 5.72 -0.48 -8.07
N VAL A 110 4.65 0.22 -7.71
CA VAL A 110 3.64 -0.21 -6.73
C VAL A 110 2.34 -0.40 -7.48
N VAL A 111 1.66 -1.52 -7.23
CA VAL A 111 0.38 -1.82 -7.86
C VAL A 111 -0.69 -2.09 -6.82
N ARG A 112 -1.94 -1.85 -7.21
CA ARG A 112 -3.11 -2.27 -6.44
C ARG A 112 -3.78 -3.47 -7.08
N VAL A 113 -4.17 -4.42 -6.25
CA VAL A 113 -4.96 -5.57 -6.67
C VAL A 113 -6.44 -5.18 -6.74
N GLY A 114 -7.01 -5.16 -7.94
CA GLY A 114 -8.41 -4.81 -8.17
C GLY A 114 -9.37 -5.99 -8.07
N HIS A 115 -8.95 -7.17 -8.52
CA HIS A 115 -9.72 -8.41 -8.50
C HIS A 115 -8.78 -9.61 -8.34
N ILE A 116 -9.28 -10.69 -7.75
CA ILE A 116 -8.50 -11.91 -7.48
C ILE A 116 -9.31 -13.14 -7.83
N GLU A 117 -8.64 -14.08 -8.49
CA GLU A 117 -9.12 -15.45 -8.62
C GLU A 117 -8.03 -16.42 -8.14
N THR A 118 -8.45 -17.44 -7.40
CA THR A 118 -7.58 -18.49 -6.91
C THR A 118 -8.14 -19.85 -7.27
N PHE A 119 -7.27 -20.75 -7.74
CA PHE A 119 -7.66 -22.06 -8.22
C PHE A 119 -6.80 -23.15 -7.60
N GLU A 120 -7.44 -24.23 -7.17
CA GLU A 120 -6.78 -25.52 -6.98
C GLU A 120 -6.83 -26.27 -8.31
N LEU A 121 -5.65 -26.59 -8.85
CA LEU A 121 -5.49 -27.20 -10.17
C LEU A 121 -5.26 -28.69 -9.99
N ASN A 122 -6.07 -29.48 -10.68
CA ASN A 122 -6.04 -30.94 -10.58
C ASN A 122 -5.26 -31.57 -11.73
N SER A 123 -5.09 -30.86 -12.85
CA SER A 123 -4.40 -31.41 -14.02
C SER A 123 -3.70 -30.36 -14.89
N SER A 124 -2.95 -30.84 -15.90
CA SER A 124 -2.34 -29.97 -16.90
C SER A 124 -3.36 -29.24 -17.76
N GLU A 125 -4.55 -29.82 -17.91
CA GLU A 125 -5.66 -29.24 -18.68
C GLU A 125 -6.22 -28.01 -17.96
N ASP A 126 -6.19 -27.97 -16.62
CA ASP A 126 -6.55 -26.76 -15.88
C ASP A 126 -5.58 -25.61 -16.16
N VAL A 127 -4.27 -25.90 -16.22
CA VAL A 127 -3.25 -24.90 -16.59
C VAL A 127 -3.48 -24.42 -18.03
N GLN A 128 -3.84 -25.31 -18.95
CA GLN A 128 -4.18 -24.98 -20.33
C GLN A 128 -5.40 -24.05 -20.39
N ARG A 129 -6.47 -24.32 -19.63
CA ARG A 129 -7.64 -23.44 -19.56
C ARG A 129 -7.30 -22.04 -19.05
N LEU A 130 -6.43 -21.95 -18.03
CA LEU A 130 -5.95 -20.65 -17.54
C LEU A 130 -5.16 -19.89 -18.61
N ARG A 131 -4.32 -20.59 -19.37
CA ARG A 131 -3.60 -20.00 -20.50
C ARG A 131 -4.59 -19.48 -21.54
N ASP A 132 -5.50 -20.32 -22.01
CA ASP A 132 -6.40 -19.97 -23.11
C ASP A 132 -7.32 -18.81 -22.73
N GLY A 133 -7.81 -18.77 -21.48
CA GLY A 133 -8.71 -17.73 -20.99
C GLY A 133 -8.04 -16.39 -20.63
N HIS A 134 -6.78 -16.40 -20.20
CA HIS A 134 -6.16 -15.22 -19.57
C HIS A 134 -4.81 -14.79 -20.17
N ASN A 135 -4.20 -15.55 -21.08
CA ASN A 135 -2.84 -15.24 -21.50
C ASN A 135 -2.69 -13.89 -22.22
N SER A 136 -3.73 -13.39 -22.89
CA SER A 136 -3.73 -12.05 -23.48
C SER A 136 -3.53 -10.93 -22.44
N LYS A 137 -3.82 -11.18 -21.16
CA LYS A 137 -3.64 -10.24 -20.05
C LYS A 137 -2.44 -10.58 -19.14
N ILE A 138 -2.06 -11.86 -19.10
CA ILE A 138 -0.90 -12.37 -18.34
C ILE A 138 0.41 -12.14 -19.13
N CYS A 139 0.34 -12.14 -20.46
CA CYS A 139 1.45 -12.02 -21.39
C CYS A 139 2.52 -13.11 -21.19
N GLY A 140 2.14 -14.29 -20.71
CA GLY A 140 3.05 -15.41 -20.46
C GLY A 140 3.54 -16.03 -21.76
N THR A 141 4.85 -16.27 -21.83
CA THR A 141 5.47 -16.98 -22.96
C THR A 141 5.15 -18.48 -22.93
N ASP A 142 5.38 -19.17 -24.05
CA ASP A 142 5.27 -20.64 -24.09
C ASP A 142 6.14 -21.32 -23.04
N ALA A 143 7.38 -20.83 -22.85
CA ALA A 143 8.28 -21.32 -21.82
C ALA A 143 7.73 -21.12 -20.41
N PHE A 144 7.08 -19.99 -20.13
CA PHE A 144 6.39 -19.74 -18.87
C PHE A 144 5.33 -20.81 -18.63
N TRP A 145 4.40 -21.01 -19.58
CA TRP A 145 3.30 -21.97 -19.43
C TRP A 145 3.79 -23.42 -19.33
N ALA A 146 4.77 -23.81 -20.15
CA ALA A 146 5.40 -25.12 -20.08
C ALA A 146 6.01 -25.37 -18.69
N SER A 147 6.69 -24.37 -18.11
CA SER A 147 7.26 -24.49 -16.76
C SER A 147 6.21 -24.65 -15.65
N LYS A 148 4.96 -24.27 -15.91
CA LYS A 148 3.84 -24.33 -14.96
C LYS A 148 2.88 -25.49 -15.18
N ARG A 149 3.14 -26.36 -16.15
CA ARG A 149 2.28 -27.51 -16.51
C ARG A 149 1.89 -28.42 -15.33
N SER A 150 2.72 -28.49 -14.30
CA SER A 150 2.52 -29.32 -13.10
C SER A 150 2.14 -28.52 -11.85
N ALA A 151 1.69 -27.28 -12.01
CA ALA A 151 1.18 -26.47 -10.91
C ALA A 151 -0.10 -27.09 -10.33
N LYS A 152 -0.27 -26.93 -9.02
CA LYS A 152 -1.45 -27.36 -8.25
C LYS A 152 -2.27 -26.20 -7.70
N TYR A 153 -1.70 -25.00 -7.74
CA TYR A 153 -2.32 -23.79 -7.23
C TYR A 153 -2.05 -22.64 -8.19
N ALA A 154 -3.06 -21.82 -8.43
CA ALA A 154 -2.95 -20.57 -9.17
C ALA A 154 -3.57 -19.42 -8.38
N THR A 155 -2.95 -18.25 -8.52
CA THR A 155 -3.49 -16.96 -8.08
C THR A 155 -3.33 -15.97 -9.22
N LEU A 156 -4.45 -15.45 -9.71
CA LEU A 156 -4.52 -14.39 -10.70
C LEU A 156 -4.93 -13.10 -10.00
N MET A 157 -4.14 -12.05 -10.18
CA MET A 157 -4.37 -10.74 -9.58
C MET A 157 -4.49 -9.71 -10.69
N TRP A 158 -5.68 -9.13 -10.85
CA TRP A 158 -5.89 -8.03 -11.78
C TRP A 158 -5.31 -6.76 -11.18
N ILE A 159 -4.48 -6.10 -11.98
CA ILE A 159 -3.85 -4.83 -11.66
C ILE A 159 -4.76 -3.73 -12.19
N ASP A 160 -5.30 -2.90 -11.30
CA ASP A 160 -6.17 -1.79 -11.70
C ASP A 160 -5.50 -0.42 -11.58
N ARG A 161 -4.36 -0.34 -10.89
CA ARG A 161 -3.54 0.85 -10.74
C ARG A 161 -2.07 0.47 -10.67
N VAL A 162 -1.24 1.29 -11.30
CA VAL A 162 0.22 1.16 -11.33
C VAL A 162 0.82 2.53 -11.07
N VAL A 163 1.78 2.60 -10.13
CA VAL A 163 2.58 3.79 -9.85
C VAL A 163 4.05 3.40 -9.98
N PRO A 164 4.82 3.98 -10.92
CA PRO A 164 6.26 3.74 -11.01
C PRO A 164 6.98 4.20 -9.73
N THR A 165 8.00 3.45 -9.31
CA THR A 165 8.88 3.82 -8.20
C THR A 165 10.21 3.07 -8.30
N ASP A 166 11.28 3.63 -7.77
CA ASP A 166 12.60 3.00 -7.59
C ASP A 166 12.88 2.55 -6.14
N HIS A 167 12.00 2.93 -5.21
CA HIS A 167 12.10 2.62 -3.78
C HIS A 167 11.03 1.62 -3.33
N GLY A 168 11.24 1.01 -2.17
CA GLY A 168 10.32 0.04 -1.62
C GLY A 168 10.59 -0.30 -0.16
N PRO A 169 9.72 -1.12 0.44
CA PRO A 169 9.87 -1.54 1.83
C PRO A 169 11.16 -2.36 2.00
N GLU A 170 11.69 -2.33 3.22
CA GLU A 170 12.81 -3.20 3.57
C GLU A 170 12.42 -4.67 3.39
N LEU A 171 13.26 -5.42 2.67
CA LEU A 171 13.03 -6.82 2.37
C LEU A 171 14.12 -7.68 2.99
N VAL A 172 13.84 -8.22 4.17
CA VAL A 172 14.71 -9.20 4.82
C VAL A 172 14.54 -10.55 4.11
N ARG A 173 15.60 -11.00 3.41
CA ARG A 173 15.61 -12.30 2.72
C ARG A 173 16.46 -13.29 3.50
N THR A 174 15.89 -14.46 3.79
CA THR A 174 16.68 -15.61 4.24
C THR A 174 17.63 -16.04 3.13
N ARG A 175 18.92 -16.17 3.45
CA ARG A 175 19.94 -16.66 2.50
C ARG A 175 19.52 -18.02 1.94
N GLY A 176 19.62 -18.17 0.61
CA GLY A 176 19.20 -19.39 -0.10
C GLY A 176 17.69 -19.50 -0.36
N SER A 177 16.86 -18.58 0.13
CA SER A 177 15.43 -18.57 -0.19
C SER A 177 15.21 -18.23 -1.66
N ARG A 178 14.54 -19.15 -2.36
CA ARG A 178 14.07 -19.02 -3.75
C ARG A 178 12.64 -18.46 -3.85
N GLN A 179 12.09 -17.97 -2.75
CA GLN A 179 10.76 -17.35 -2.76
C GLN A 179 10.79 -16.03 -3.55
N ALA A 180 9.79 -15.85 -4.40
CA ALA A 180 9.62 -14.68 -5.24
C ALA A 180 8.38 -13.86 -4.84
N TRP A 181 7.78 -14.16 -3.68
CA TRP A 181 6.65 -13.45 -3.07
C TRP A 181 6.86 -13.37 -1.58
N PHE A 182 6.62 -12.20 -1.00
CA PHE A 182 6.78 -11.93 0.42
C PHE A 182 5.55 -11.21 0.94
N VAL A 183 4.99 -11.70 2.05
CA VAL A 183 3.92 -11.03 2.78
C VAL A 183 4.57 -10.18 3.87
N LEU A 184 4.29 -8.88 3.89
CA LEU A 184 4.90 -7.94 4.83
C LEU A 184 4.09 -7.90 6.12
N LYS A 185 4.78 -8.05 7.25
CA LYS A 185 4.18 -7.85 8.57
C LYS A 185 4.25 -6.36 8.88
N ASN A 186 3.09 -5.71 8.94
CA ASN A 186 2.90 -4.30 9.31
C ASN A 186 3.46 -3.28 8.27
N PRO A 187 2.62 -2.80 7.32
CA PRO A 187 3.06 -1.88 6.28
C PRO A 187 3.73 -0.61 6.88
N LEU A 188 3.13 -0.05 7.92
CA LEU A 188 3.52 1.25 8.49
C LEU A 188 4.87 1.30 9.24
N LYS A 189 5.55 0.17 9.47
CA LYS A 189 6.86 0.14 10.15
C LYS A 189 8.06 -0.01 9.20
N ASN A 190 7.82 -0.21 7.90
CA ASN A 190 8.89 -0.50 6.93
C ASN A 190 9.45 0.76 6.24
N THR A 191 9.24 1.94 6.81
CA THR A 191 9.86 3.17 6.33
C THR A 191 11.34 3.16 6.72
N PRO A 192 12.29 3.34 5.79
CA PRO A 192 13.64 3.68 6.19
C PRO A 192 13.54 4.97 7.00
N SER A 193 14.05 4.98 8.23
CA SER A 193 14.21 6.19 9.01
C SER A 193 15.09 7.16 8.21
N SER A 194 14.48 8.08 7.46
CA SER A 194 15.22 9.18 6.85
C SER A 194 15.88 9.98 7.97
N PRO A 195 17.14 10.43 7.77
CA PRO A 195 17.73 11.38 8.69
C PRO A 195 16.92 12.67 8.57
N ILE A 196 16.22 13.03 9.65
CA ILE A 196 15.73 14.39 9.81
C ILE A 196 16.97 15.29 9.70
N ALA A 197 17.06 16.03 8.61
CA ALA A 197 17.97 17.17 8.52
C ALA A 197 17.61 18.09 9.69
N ARG A 198 18.50 18.19 10.68
CA ARG A 198 18.39 19.20 11.72
C ARG A 198 18.50 20.56 11.06
N ILE A 199 17.37 21.26 10.97
CA ILE A 199 17.33 22.69 10.71
C ILE A 199 17.48 23.38 12.07
N GLY A 200 18.45 24.30 12.17
CA GLY A 200 18.82 25.07 13.37
C GLY A 200 19.95 24.38 14.13
N ASP A 201 21.16 24.92 14.22
CA ASP A 201 21.45 26.29 14.65
C ASP A 201 22.51 26.99 13.78
N ALA A 202 22.16 28.21 13.35
CA ALA A 202 23.09 29.23 12.92
C ALA A 202 23.05 30.39 13.93
N ASN A 203 24.21 31.03 14.11
CA ASN A 203 24.61 32.11 15.04
C ASN A 203 25.40 31.59 16.25
N ALA A 204 26.62 32.04 16.55
CA ALA A 204 27.27 33.33 16.24
C ALA A 204 28.83 33.17 16.26
N PRO A 205 29.60 34.24 15.95
CA PRO A 205 30.95 34.17 15.39
C PRO A 205 32.07 34.19 16.45
N ASP A 206 33.29 33.82 16.07
CA ASP A 206 34.48 34.48 16.63
C ASP A 206 35.72 34.35 15.73
N GLU A 207 36.57 35.36 15.84
CA GLU A 207 37.64 35.79 14.97
C GLU A 207 38.90 34.89 14.97
N THR A 208 39.57 34.91 13.81
CA THR A 208 40.99 34.60 13.53
C THR A 208 42.00 35.13 14.58
N PRO A 209 43.24 34.59 14.73
CA PRO A 209 44.19 34.53 13.60
C PRO A 209 45.31 33.45 13.55
N ARG A 210 45.73 33.24 12.29
CA ARG A 210 47.04 32.86 11.72
C ARG A 210 48.18 32.50 12.70
N LYS A 211 48.82 31.35 12.46
CA LYS A 211 50.30 31.23 12.49
C LYS A 211 50.84 30.37 11.34
N ARG A 212 51.95 30.87 10.79
CA ARG A 212 52.79 30.34 9.71
C ARG A 212 53.73 29.25 10.22
N GLY A 213 54.24 28.45 9.27
CA GLY A 213 55.46 27.64 9.40
C GLY A 213 55.16 26.15 9.26
N LEU A 214 55.95 25.32 8.57
CA LEU A 214 57.25 25.50 7.93
C LEU A 214 57.46 24.28 7.00
N ILE A 215 58.19 24.53 5.92
CA ILE A 215 58.69 23.57 4.92
C ILE A 215 59.56 22.47 5.56
N ARG A 216 59.46 21.21 5.09
CA ARG A 216 60.60 20.45 4.53
C ARG A 216 60.22 19.08 3.92
N ALA A 217 60.71 18.89 2.71
CA ALA A 217 60.87 17.61 2.02
C ALA A 217 62.06 16.82 2.60
N ARG A 218 62.04 15.49 2.48
CA ARG A 218 62.96 14.71 1.62
C ARG A 218 62.72 13.21 1.71
N ARG A 219 62.91 12.58 0.55
CA ARG A 219 63.10 11.15 0.30
C ARG A 219 64.33 10.61 1.05
N ALA A 220 64.25 9.34 1.43
CA ALA A 220 65.31 8.35 1.27
C ALA A 220 64.64 7.06 0.79
#